data_AF-A0A7C3WGY9-F1
#
_entry.id   AF-A0A7C3WGY9-F1
#
_cell.length_a   1.000
_cell.length_b   1.000
_cell.length_c   1.000
_cell.angle_alpha   90.00
_cell.angle_beta   90.00
_cell.angle_gamma   90.00
#
_symmetry.space_group_name_H-M   'P 1'
#
loop_
_entity.id
_entity.type
_entity.pdbx_description
1 polymer ?
#
loop_
_entity_poly.entity_id
_entity_poly.type
_entity_poly.pdbx_seq_one_letter_code
_entity_poly.pdbx_strand_id
1 'polypeptide(L)'
;METITVARQAMATRFEMLLQGENSVALRAAAEQALDEIERLEAQLSLFRPTSEISMVNRLAASRPVRVSPPVFRLLRQARQLHDETAGAFDVTVAPLVRCWG
;
A
#
# COMPACT_ATOMS: atom_id res chain seq x y z
N MET A 1 28.72 10.82 13.23
CA MET A 1 27.53 10.25 12.56
C MET A 1 26.83 9.31 13.51
N GLU A 2 25.57 9.58 13.77
CA GLU A 2 24.67 8.75 14.57
C GLU A 2 23.79 7.93 13.62
N THR A 3 23.42 6.73 14.07
CA THR A 3 22.41 5.90 13.41
C THR A 3 21.16 5.91 14.26
N ILE A 4 20.02 6.18 13.62
CA ILE A 4 18.71 6.06 14.25
C ILE A 4 17.91 4.94 13.60
N THR A 5 17.11 4.26 14.44
CA THR A 5 16.10 3.31 13.99
C THR A 5 14.74 3.76 14.49
N VAL A 6 13.77 3.83 13.59
CA VAL A 6 12.36 4.13 13.89
C VAL A 6 11.50 3.04 13.26
N ALA A 7 10.44 2.63 13.92
CA ALA A 7 9.59 1.57 13.42
C ALA A 7 8.11 1.88 13.67
N ARG A 8 7.25 1.36 12.79
CA ARG A 8 5.79 1.46 12.92
C ARG A 8 5.11 0.18 12.44
N GLN A 9 3.99 -0.16 13.06
CA GLN A 9 3.10 -1.21 12.57
C GLN A 9 2.10 -0.58 11.59
N ALA A 10 2.08 -1.04 10.35
CA ALA A 10 1.16 -0.58 9.30
C ALA A 10 1.01 -1.67 8.25
N MET A 11 -0.12 -1.69 7.53
CA MET A 11 -0.42 -2.71 6.51
C MET A 11 -0.26 -4.16 7.03
N ALA A 12 -0.63 -4.38 8.30
CA ALA A 12 -0.45 -5.64 9.02
C ALA A 12 1.00 -6.18 9.09
N THR A 13 2.00 -5.30 8.95
CA THR A 13 3.41 -5.65 9.08
C THR A 13 4.20 -4.54 9.78
N ARG A 14 5.46 -4.84 10.13
CA ARG A 14 6.37 -3.89 10.76
C ARG A 14 7.25 -3.23 9.70
N PHE A 15 7.15 -1.92 9.57
CA PHE A 15 8.06 -1.10 8.78
C PHE A 15 9.14 -0.50 9.67
N GLU A 16 10.38 -0.53 9.20
CA GLU A 16 11.53 0.06 9.90
C GLU A 16 12.29 1.01 8.97
N MET A 17 12.69 2.15 9.53
CA MET A 17 13.52 3.15 8.89
C MET A 17 14.84 3.22 9.64
N LEU A 18 15.94 2.92 8.93
CA LEU A 18 17.31 3.04 9.43
C LEU A 18 17.99 4.19 8.70
N LEU A 19 18.33 5.26 9.45
CA LEU A 19 18.97 6.44 8.89
C LEU A 19 20.27 6.74 9.62
N GLN A 20 21.29 7.18 8.89
CA GLN A 20 22.59 7.56 9.44
C GLN A 20 22.95 8.99 9.02
N GLY A 21 23.43 9.80 9.95
CA GLY A 21 23.78 11.19 9.66
C GLY A 21 24.22 11.96 10.91
N GLU A 22 24.36 13.28 10.80
CA GLU A 22 24.91 14.11 11.88
C GLU A 22 23.85 14.77 12.76
N ASN A 23 22.62 14.96 12.25
CA ASN A 23 21.53 15.62 12.96
C ASN A 23 20.41 14.63 13.28
N SER A 24 20.48 13.97 14.43
CA SER A 24 19.51 12.93 14.81
C SER A 24 18.07 13.43 14.93
N VAL A 25 17.85 14.71 15.26
CA VAL A 25 16.50 15.31 15.28
C VAL A 25 15.92 15.38 13.87
N ALA A 26 16.69 15.89 12.90
CA ALA A 26 16.24 15.95 11.51
C ALA A 26 16.04 14.56 10.91
N LEU A 27 16.93 13.61 11.22
CA LEU A 27 16.78 12.21 10.78
C LEU A 27 15.50 11.59 11.36
N ARG A 28 15.20 11.82 12.64
CA ARG A 28 14.00 11.29 13.31
C ARG A 28 12.74 11.81 12.62
N ALA A 29 12.67 13.12 12.38
CA ALA A 29 11.55 13.74 11.69
C ALA A 29 11.35 13.17 10.27
N ALA A 30 12.43 12.99 9.50
CA ALA A 30 12.35 12.41 8.16
C ALA A 30 11.87 10.95 8.17
N ALA A 31 12.36 10.15 9.14
CA ALA A 31 11.93 8.77 9.31
C ALA A 31 10.45 8.68 9.70
N GLU A 32 9.98 9.56 10.59
CA GLU A 32 8.56 9.63 10.98
C GLU A 32 7.67 10.04 9.81
N GLN A 33 8.08 11.03 9.01
CA GLN A 33 7.35 11.42 7.79
C GLN A 33 7.24 10.27 6.78
N ALA A 34 8.28 9.47 6.61
CA ALA A 34 8.24 8.30 5.74
C ALA A 34 7.27 7.22 6.27
N LEU A 35 7.20 7.04 7.59
CA LEU A 35 6.25 6.12 8.23
C LEU A 35 4.81 6.65 8.16
N ASP A 36 4.59 7.97 8.27
CA ASP A 36 3.28 8.59 8.07
C ASP A 36 2.76 8.35 6.64
N GLU A 37 3.64 8.39 5.64
CA GLU A 37 3.27 8.09 4.25
C GLU A 37 2.82 6.63 4.07
N ILE A 38 3.42 5.69 4.79
CA ILE A 38 2.98 4.29 4.79
C ILE A 38 1.55 4.16 5.37
N GLU A 39 1.23 4.85 6.46
CA GLU A 39 -0.12 4.86 7.02
C GLU A 39 -1.14 5.51 6.07
N ARG A 40 -0.74 6.60 5.40
CA ARG A 40 -1.56 7.25 4.37
C ARG A 40 -1.87 6.29 3.22
N LEU A 41 -0.87 5.51 2.78
CA LEU A 41 -1.04 4.48 1.76
C LEU A 41 -1.93 3.34 2.25
N GLU A 42 -1.77 2.86 3.49
CA GLU A 42 -2.64 1.83 4.06
C GLU A 42 -4.11 2.28 4.07
N ALA A 43 -4.39 3.54 4.42
CA ALA A 43 -5.73 4.09 4.39
C ALA A 43 -6.37 4.04 2.98
N GLN A 44 -5.58 4.11 1.91
CA GLN A 44 -6.06 4.03 0.53
C GLN A 44 -6.14 2.60 -0.01
N LEU A 45 -5.16 1.76 0.36
CA LEU A 45 -4.90 0.48 -0.31
C LEU A 45 -5.41 -0.75 0.45
N SER A 46 -5.78 -0.62 1.73
CA SER A 46 -6.15 -1.76 2.55
C SER A 46 -7.37 -2.51 2.02
N LEU A 47 -7.27 -3.84 1.91
CA LEU A 47 -8.42 -4.71 1.63
C LEU A 47 -9.40 -4.83 2.81
N PHE A 48 -8.98 -4.38 4.01
CA PHE A 48 -9.68 -4.61 5.26
C PHE A 48 -10.34 -3.34 5.82
N ARG A 49 -9.84 -2.15 5.47
CA ARG A 49 -10.45 -0.88 5.89
C ARG A 49 -11.64 -0.56 4.97
N PRO A 50 -12.89 -0.54 5.47
CA PRO A 50 -14.07 -0.35 4.61
C PRO A 50 -14.12 0.98 3.86
N THR A 51 -13.39 1.98 4.39
CA THR A 51 -13.26 3.34 3.87
C THR A 51 -12.14 3.51 2.84
N SER A 52 -11.31 2.48 2.61
CA SER A 52 -10.25 2.53 1.61
C SER A 52 -10.79 2.55 0.18
N GLU A 53 -10.02 3.12 -0.74
CA GLU A 53 -10.38 3.17 -2.15
C GLU A 53 -10.50 1.76 -2.74
N ILE A 54 -9.58 0.85 -2.38
CA ILE A 54 -9.64 -0.55 -2.84
C ILE A 54 -10.88 -1.27 -2.33
N SER A 55 -11.25 -1.09 -1.04
CA SER A 55 -12.49 -1.69 -0.51
C SER A 55 -13.74 -1.12 -1.18
N MET A 56 -13.73 0.16 -1.57
CA MET A 56 -14.80 0.75 -2.37
C MET A 56 -14.87 0.16 -3.78
N VAL A 57 -13.73 -0.01 -4.46
CA VAL A 57 -13.65 -0.66 -5.78
C VAL A 57 -14.22 -2.07 -5.71
N ASN A 58 -13.75 -2.89 -4.77
CA ASN A 58 -14.21 -4.28 -4.60
C ASN A 58 -15.72 -4.38 -4.38
N ARG A 59 -16.33 -3.39 -3.71
CA ARG A 59 -17.77 -3.38 -3.42
C ARG A 59 -18.65 -2.89 -4.58
N LEU A 60 -18.13 -2.00 -5.43
CA LEU A 60 -18.97 -1.22 -6.36
C LEU A 60 -18.61 -1.41 -7.83
N ALA A 61 -17.38 -1.82 -8.16
CA ALA A 61 -16.90 -1.84 -9.55
C ALA A 61 -17.64 -2.84 -10.45
N ALA A 62 -18.26 -3.87 -9.87
CA ALA A 62 -19.10 -4.82 -10.61
C ALA A 62 -20.41 -4.20 -11.12
N SER A 63 -20.92 -3.15 -10.45
CA SER A 63 -22.19 -2.50 -10.81
C SER A 63 -22.02 -1.15 -11.50
N ARG A 64 -20.93 -0.43 -11.22
CA ARG A 64 -20.68 0.89 -11.81
C ARG A 64 -19.21 1.29 -11.76
N PRO A 65 -18.78 2.23 -12.62
CA PRO A 65 -17.46 2.85 -12.49
C PRO A 65 -17.27 3.50 -11.12
N VAL A 66 -16.09 3.30 -10.53
CA VAL A 66 -15.69 3.88 -9.24
C VAL A 66 -14.55 4.85 -9.47
N ARG A 67 -14.73 6.11 -9.04
CA ARG A 67 -13.65 7.09 -9.06
C ARG A 67 -12.68 6.77 -7.92
N VAL A 68 -11.39 6.74 -8.24
CA VAL A 68 -10.28 6.58 -7.29
C VAL A 68 -9.27 7.70 -7.49
N SER A 69 -8.38 7.89 -6.53
CA SER A 69 -7.29 8.86 -6.63
C SER A 69 -6.34 8.53 -7.80
N PRO A 70 -5.67 9.54 -8.40
CA PRO A 70 -4.71 9.31 -9.48
C PRO A 70 -3.59 8.31 -9.13
N PRO A 71 -3.01 8.30 -7.90
CA PRO A 71 -2.03 7.28 -7.51
C PRO A 71 -2.59 5.85 -7.55
N VAL A 72 -3.79 5.62 -6.99
CA VAL A 72 -4.43 4.30 -7.01
C VAL A 72 -4.76 3.86 -8.43
N PHE A 73 -5.25 4.77 -9.27
CA PHE A 73 -5.50 4.45 -10.68
C PHE A 73 -4.23 4.03 -11.42
N ARG A 74 -3.11 4.74 -11.20
CA ARG A 74 -1.81 4.37 -11.80
C ARG A 74 -1.34 2.99 -11.31
N LEU A 75 -1.49 2.71 -10.01
CA LEU A 75 -1.14 1.41 -9.44
C LEU A 75 -1.95 0.27 -10.06
N LEU A 76 -3.26 0.45 -10.21
CA LEU A 76 -4.14 -0.56 -10.84
C LEU A 76 -3.79 -0.76 -12.32
N ARG A 77 -3.41 0.30 -13.04
CA ARG A 77 -2.92 0.18 -14.42
C ARG A 77 -1.61 -0.59 -14.50
N GLN A 78 -0.68 -0.36 -13.58
CA GLN A 78 0.58 -1.10 -13.51
C GLN A 78 0.32 -2.57 -13.19
N ALA A 79 -0.59 -2.87 -12.26
CA ALA A 79 -0.99 -4.24 -11.95
C ALA A 79 -1.59 -4.96 -13.17
N ARG A 80 -2.45 -4.26 -13.95
CA ARG A 80 -3.01 -4.80 -15.20
C ARG A 80 -1.92 -5.09 -16.23
N GLN A 81 -0.94 -4.21 -16.37
CA GLN A 81 0.20 -4.42 -17.28
C GLN A 81 1.02 -5.64 -16.84
N LEU A 82 1.33 -5.74 -15.54
CA LEU A 82 2.09 -6.87 -15.01
C LEU A 82 1.35 -8.21 -15.19
N HIS A 83 0.02 -8.20 -15.11
CA HIS A 83 -0.80 -9.37 -15.44
C HIS A 83 -0.59 -9.83 -16.89
N ASP A 84 -0.57 -8.91 -17.86
CA ASP A 84 -0.31 -9.24 -19.26
C ASP A 84 1.12 -9.76 -19.46
N GLU A 85 2.12 -9.07 -18.89
CA GLU A 85 3.54 -9.41 -19.02
C GLU A 85 3.86 -10.79 -18.42
N THR A 86 3.11 -11.20 -17.40
CA THR A 86 3.29 -12.49 -16.73
C THR A 86 2.33 -13.58 -17.24
N ALA A 87 1.59 -13.31 -18.33
CA ALA A 87 0.57 -14.20 -18.89
C ALA A 87 -0.42 -14.72 -17.83
N GLY A 88 -0.80 -13.85 -16.90
CA GLY A 88 -1.75 -14.14 -15.83
C GLY A 88 -1.16 -14.76 -14.56
N ALA A 89 0.16 -15.00 -14.49
CA ALA A 89 0.77 -15.52 -13.26
C ALA A 89 0.67 -14.51 -12.09
N PHE A 90 0.70 -13.20 -12.37
CA PHE A 90 0.32 -12.16 -11.43
C PHE A 90 -1.12 -11.70 -11.70
N ASP A 91 -2.02 -11.87 -10.73
CA ASP A 91 -3.42 -11.42 -10.86
C ASP A 91 -3.92 -10.78 -9.56
N VAL A 92 -4.14 -9.47 -9.59
CA VAL A 92 -4.66 -8.71 -8.42
C VAL A 92 -6.13 -8.98 -8.13
N THR A 93 -6.85 -9.68 -9.01
CA THR A 93 -8.26 -10.05 -8.86
C THR A 93 -8.45 -11.45 -8.27
N VAL A 94 -7.37 -12.18 -7.99
CA VAL A 94 -7.36 -13.57 -7.51
C VAL A 94 -8.01 -13.79 -6.12
N ALA A 95 -8.33 -12.72 -5.40
CA ALA A 95 -8.82 -12.78 -4.01
C ALA A 95 -9.99 -13.76 -3.77
N PRO A 96 -11.01 -13.92 -4.64
CA PRO A 96 -12.05 -14.92 -4.45
C PRO A 96 -11.53 -16.36 -4.45
N LEU A 97 -10.54 -16.67 -5.30
CA LEU A 97 -9.92 -18.00 -5.35
C LEU A 97 -9.08 -18.25 -4.09
N VAL A 98 -8.30 -17.26 -3.64
CA VAL A 98 -7.49 -17.38 -2.41
C VAL A 98 -8.38 -17.72 -1.21
N ARG A 99 -9.55 -17.08 -1.08
CA ARG A 99 -10.51 -17.34 0.02
C ARG A 99 -11.02 -18.78 0.06
N CYS A 100 -10.96 -19.54 -1.05
CA CYS A 100 -11.33 -20.95 -1.04
C CYS A 100 -10.30 -21.84 -0.30
N TRP A 101 -9.09 -21.34 -0.05
CA TRP A 101 -7.98 -22.11 0.52
C TRP A 101 -7.61 -21.74 1.96
N GLY A 102 -8.23 -20.71 2.53
CA GLY A 102 -7.89 -20.16 3.86
C GLY A 102 -6.74 -19.17 3.83
#